data_AF-A0A820RQB4-F1
#
_entry.id   AF-A0A820RQB4-F1
#
_cell.length_a   1.000
_cell.length_b   1.000
_cell.length_c   1.000
_cell.angle_alpha   90.00
_cell.angle_beta   90.00
_cell.angle_gamma   90.00
#
_symmetry.space_group_name_H-M   'P 1'
#
loop_
_entity.id
_entity.type
_entity.pdbx_description
1 polymer ?
#
loop_
_entity_poly.entity_id
_entity_poly.type
_entity_poly.pdbx_seq_one_letter_code
_entity_poly.pdbx_strand_id
1 'polypeptide(L)'
;MTHLTKEEKEFLIKEKQDVLFKSFITVLEAVSQVTRSAAETPREQTFQKDYSKQIDAAIEQLKQPITLSNPHACWLQLRQLYSMLHLTGK
;
A
#
# COMPACT_ATOMS: atom_id res chain seq x y z
N MET A 1 -15.54 30.78 19.59
CA MET A 1 -14.82 29.92 18.63
C MET A 1 -14.38 28.68 19.37
N THR A 2 -14.98 27.53 19.08
CA THR A 2 -14.62 26.26 19.74
C THR A 2 -13.35 25.71 19.09
N HIS A 3 -12.24 25.73 19.84
CA HIS A 3 -11.00 25.10 19.43
C HIS A 3 -11.07 23.61 19.74
N LEU A 4 -10.68 22.78 18.76
CA LEU A 4 -10.57 21.33 18.97
C LEU A 4 -9.56 21.04 20.10
N THR A 5 -9.91 20.11 20.99
CA THR A 5 -8.97 19.60 21.99
C THR A 5 -7.81 18.86 21.31
N LYS A 6 -6.76 18.57 22.09
CA LYS A 6 -5.64 17.79 21.57
C LYS A 6 -6.11 16.40 21.12
N GLU A 7 -6.97 15.73 21.89
CA GLU A 7 -7.48 14.41 21.51
C GLU A 7 -8.32 14.47 20.23
N GLU A 8 -9.19 15.48 20.09
CA GLU A 8 -10.02 15.64 18.89
C GLU A 8 -9.19 15.86 17.63
N LYS A 9 -8.09 16.63 17.73
CA LYS A 9 -7.15 16.82 16.62
C LYS A 9 -6.44 15.51 16.25
N GLU A 10 -5.97 14.76 17.24
CA GLU A 10 -5.30 13.48 17.01
C GLU A 10 -6.25 12.45 16.38
N PHE A 11 -7.50 12.40 16.84
CA PHE A 11 -8.55 11.58 16.25
C PHE A 11 -8.80 11.95 14.78
N LEU A 12 -9.01 13.23 14.47
CA LEU A 12 -9.22 13.68 13.09
C LEU A 12 -8.02 13.40 12.17
N ILE A 13 -6.79 13.54 12.67
CA ILE A 13 -5.59 13.21 11.91
C ILE A 13 -5.56 11.71 11.60
N LYS A 14 -5.89 10.86 12.59
CA LYS A 14 -5.94 9.41 12.42
C LYS A 14 -7.02 8.99 11.42
N GLU A 15 -8.24 9.49 11.56
CA GLU A 15 -9.35 9.21 10.63
C GLU A 15 -9.01 9.64 9.20
N LYS A 16 -8.41 10.83 9.03
CA LYS A 16 -7.94 11.29 7.72
C LYS A 16 -6.93 10.33 7.11
N GLN A 17 -5.98 9.84 7.92
CA GLN A 17 -4.96 8.91 7.47
C GLN A 17 -5.54 7.55 7.12
N ASP A 18 -6.47 7.04 7.93
CA ASP A 18 -7.14 5.77 7.68
C ASP A 18 -7.91 5.78 6.35
N VAL A 19 -8.68 6.83 6.08
CA VAL A 19 -9.38 7.02 4.80
C VAL A 19 -8.39 7.06 3.62
N LEU A 20 -7.29 7.80 3.77
CA LEU A 20 -6.26 7.93 2.74
C LEU A 20 -5.59 6.58 2.44
N PHE A 21 -5.15 5.84 3.45
CA PHE A 21 -4.47 4.56 3.24
C PHE A 21 -5.39 3.46 2.73
N LYS A 22 -6.66 3.44 3.16
CA LYS A 22 -7.68 2.56 2.57
C LYS A 22 -7.80 2.78 1.07
N SER A 23 -7.83 4.05 0.62
CA SER A 23 -7.89 4.35 -0.82
C SER A 23 -6.66 3.83 -1.59
N PHE A 24 -5.46 3.95 -1.00
CA PHE A 24 -4.24 3.41 -1.61
C PHE A 24 -4.25 1.88 -1.68
N ILE A 25 -4.72 1.21 -0.63
CA ILE A 25 -4.84 -0.25 -0.61
C ILE A 25 -5.77 -0.71 -1.72
N THR A 26 -6.94 -0.08 -1.88
CA THR A 26 -7.88 -0.42 -2.96
C THR A 26 -7.25 -0.28 -4.35
N VAL A 27 -6.48 0.78 -4.59
CA VAL A 27 -5.76 0.95 -5.86
C VAL A 27 -4.69 -0.12 -6.06
N LEU A 28 -3.91 -0.44 -5.02
CA LEU A 28 -2.88 -1.47 -5.08
C LEU A 28 -3.46 -2.87 -5.31
N GLU A 29 -4.63 -3.17 -4.73
CA GLU A 29 -5.36 -4.42 -4.98
C GLU A 29 -5.81 -4.52 -6.43
N ALA A 30 -6.36 -3.44 -6.99
CA ALA A 30 -6.75 -3.41 -8.39
C ALA A 30 -5.54 -3.61 -9.33
N VAL A 31 -4.41 -2.96 -9.02
CA VAL A 31 -3.16 -3.16 -9.78
C VAL A 31 -2.66 -4.60 -9.64
N SER A 32 -2.65 -5.17 -8.43
CA SER A 32 -2.26 -6.57 -8.20
C SER A 32 -3.15 -7.51 -9.02
N GLN A 33 -4.46 -7.31 -9.01
CA GLN A 33 -5.41 -8.10 -9.80
C GLN A 33 -5.09 -8.06 -11.31
N VAL A 34 -4.84 -6.87 -11.87
CA VAL A 34 -4.48 -6.73 -13.29
C VAL A 34 -3.16 -7.45 -13.59
N THR A 35 -2.12 -7.20 -12.79
CA THR A 35 -0.79 -7.79 -13.02
C THR A 35 -0.72 -9.30 -12.83
N ARG A 36 -1.70 -9.90 -12.13
CA ARG A 36 -1.85 -11.34 -11.92
C ARG A 36 -2.70 -12.06 -12.96
N SER A 37 -3.31 -11.32 -13.89
CA SER A 37 -4.06 -11.91 -14.99
C SER A 37 -3.14 -12.83 -15.82
N ALA A 38 -3.71 -13.75 -16.59
CA ALA A 38 -2.92 -14.67 -17.40
C ALA A 38 -1.89 -13.89 -18.24
N ALA A 39 -0.60 -14.21 -18.07
CA ALA A 39 0.47 -13.52 -18.77
C ALA A 39 0.42 -13.82 -20.28
N GLU A 40 0.40 -12.77 -21.09
CA GLU A 40 0.38 -12.83 -22.55
C GLU A 40 1.78 -12.69 -23.15
N THR A 41 2.72 -12.11 -22.40
CA THR A 41 4.11 -11.90 -22.83
C THR A 41 5.13 -12.56 -21.90
N PRO A 42 6.33 -12.97 -22.39
CA PRO A 42 7.40 -13.49 -21.53
C PRO A 42 7.81 -12.51 -20.42
N ARG A 43 7.70 -11.20 -20.69
CA ARG A 43 7.98 -10.16 -19.71
C ARG A 43 6.99 -10.18 -18.55
N GLU A 44 5.70 -10.37 -18.83
CA GLU A 44 4.67 -10.52 -17.80
C GLU A 44 4.88 -11.79 -16.97
N GLN A 45 5.26 -12.91 -17.60
CA GLN A 45 5.57 -14.15 -16.86
C GLN A 45 6.72 -13.94 -15.86
N THR A 46 7.80 -13.30 -16.31
CA THR A 46 8.94 -12.97 -15.44
C THR A 46 8.52 -12.01 -14.33
N PHE A 47 7.77 -10.95 -14.65
CA PHE A 47 7.26 -10.02 -13.64
C PHE A 47 6.41 -10.73 -12.59
N GLN A 48 5.48 -11.58 -13.00
CA GLN A 48 4.61 -12.31 -12.10
C GLN A 48 5.41 -13.25 -11.20
N LYS A 49 6.37 -13.97 -11.76
CA LYS A 49 7.26 -14.87 -11.01
C LYS A 49 8.08 -14.12 -9.96
N ASP A 50 8.60 -12.95 -10.32
CA ASP A 50 9.56 -12.22 -9.50
C ASP A 50 8.91 -11.34 -8.43
N TYR A 51 7.69 -10.84 -8.67
CA TYR A 51 7.08 -9.81 -7.81
C TYR A 51 5.70 -10.15 -7.21
N SER A 52 4.94 -11.11 -7.75
CA SER A 52 3.54 -11.32 -7.29
C SER A 52 3.43 -11.63 -5.80
N LYS A 53 4.37 -12.44 -5.27
CA LYS A 53 4.38 -12.81 -3.85
C LYS A 53 4.72 -11.63 -2.95
N GLN A 54 5.64 -10.79 -3.38
CA GLN A 54 6.09 -9.62 -2.64
C GLN A 54 5.04 -8.52 -2.65
N ILE A 55 4.36 -8.32 -3.79
CA ILE A 55 3.22 -7.40 -3.89
C ILE A 55 2.11 -7.84 -2.93
N ASP A 56 1.77 -9.13 -2.87
CA ASP A 56 0.77 -9.62 -1.90
C ASP A 56 1.17 -9.39 -0.47
N ALA A 57 2.40 -9.74 -0.12
CA ALA A 57 2.89 -9.58 1.25
C ALA A 57 2.83 -8.11 1.68
N ALA A 58 3.20 -7.18 0.79
CA ALA A 58 3.12 -5.75 1.05
C ALA A 58 1.66 -5.28 1.22
N ILE A 59 0.73 -5.74 0.37
CA ILE A 59 -0.70 -5.40 0.47
C ILE A 59 -1.29 -5.93 1.78
N GLU A 60 -1.02 -7.20 2.13
CA GLU A 60 -1.51 -7.82 3.37
C GLU A 60 -0.94 -7.12 4.61
N GLN A 61 0.31 -6.67 4.57
CA GLN A 61 0.92 -5.92 5.66
C GLN A 61 0.33 -4.51 5.80
N LEU A 62 -0.01 -3.85 4.69
CA LEU A 62 -0.66 -2.54 4.67
C LEU A 62 -2.09 -2.59 5.23
N LYS A 63 -2.80 -3.70 5.04
CA LYS A 63 -4.16 -3.91 5.58
C LYS A 63 -4.21 -4.09 7.10
N GLN A 64 -3.08 -4.40 7.75
CA GLN A 64 -3.08 -4.66 9.19
C GLN A 64 -3.51 -3.39 9.96
N PRO A 65 -4.47 -3.48 10.90
CA PRO A 65 -4.94 -2.33 11.67
C PRO A 65 -3.83 -1.57 12.39
N ILE A 66 -2.81 -2.32 12.85
CA ILE A 66 -1.65 -1.74 13.52
C ILE A 66 -0.80 -0.89 12.57
N THR A 67 -0.66 -1.33 11.31
CA THR A 67 0.03 -0.58 10.25
C THR A 67 -0.77 0.66 9.91
N LEU A 68 -2.08 0.54 9.67
CA LEU A 68 -2.98 1.66 9.36
C LEU A 68 -3.03 2.73 10.47
N SER A 69 -2.91 2.30 11.72
CA SER A 69 -2.84 3.23 12.86
C SER A 69 -1.51 3.99 12.96
N ASN A 70 -0.49 3.58 12.19
CA ASN A 70 0.82 4.20 12.15
C ASN A 70 1.16 4.69 10.72
N PRO A 71 0.89 5.97 10.40
CA PRO A 71 1.14 6.50 9.05
C PRO A 71 2.60 6.37 8.59
N HIS A 72 3.57 6.47 9.50
CA HIS A 72 4.98 6.32 9.13
C HIS A 72 5.29 4.89 8.69
N ALA A 73 4.70 3.89 9.35
CA ALA A 73 4.82 2.49 8.96
C ALA A 73 4.18 2.25 7.58
N CYS A 74 2.97 2.75 7.33
CA CYS A 74 2.33 2.66 6.01
C CYS A 74 3.20 3.28 4.91
N TRP A 75 3.70 4.50 5.11
CA TRP A 75 4.56 5.16 4.13
C TRP A 75 5.87 4.41 3.88
N LEU A 76 6.47 3.84 4.92
CA LEU A 76 7.68 3.03 4.77
C LEU A 76 7.41 1.79 3.91
N GLN A 77 6.29 1.09 4.14
CA GLN A 77 5.88 -0.07 3.35
C GLN A 77 5.61 0.29 1.88
N LEU A 78 4.87 1.38 1.62
CA LEU A 78 4.63 1.87 0.26
C LEU A 78 5.94 2.22 -0.47
N ARG A 79 6.88 2.86 0.23
CA ARG A 79 8.19 3.19 -0.34
C ARG A 79 9.01 1.95 -0.65
N GLN A 80 8.99 0.94 0.23
CA GLN A 80 9.67 -0.34 -0.01
C GLN A 80 9.12 -1.04 -1.24
N LEU A 81 7.79 -1.11 -1.38
CA LEU A 81 7.11 -1.66 -2.56
C LEU A 81 7.52 -0.90 -3.83
N TYR A 82 7.50 0.43 -3.81
CA TYR A 82 7.93 1.26 -4.93
C TYR A 82 9.40 1.03 -5.31
N SER A 83 10.31 1.02 -4.32
CA SER A 83 11.73 0.77 -4.55
C SER A 83 11.98 -0.60 -5.17
N MET A 84 11.28 -1.63 -4.69
CA MET A 84 11.36 -2.98 -5.26
C MET A 84 10.90 -3.01 -6.72
N LEU A 85 9.81 -2.33 -7.07
CA LEU A 85 9.32 -2.30 -8.45
C LEU A 85 10.20 -1.46 -9.38
N HIS A 86 10.85 -0.41 -8.85
CA HIS A 86 11.61 0.56 -9.65
C HIS A 86 13.09 0.21 -9.81
N LEU A 87 13.74 -0.35 -8.78
CA LEU A 87 15.20 -0.57 -8.78
C LEU A 87 15.64 -1.81 -9.55
N THR A 88 14.77 -2.81 -9.70
CA THR A 88 15.06 -4.07 -10.41
C THR A 88 14.51 -4.13 -11.84
N GLY A 89 13.99 -3.02 -12.35
CA GLY A 89 13.60 -2.86 -13.76
C GLY A 89 14.74 -2.41 -14.69
N LYS A 90 16.00 -2.50 -14.26
CA LYS A 90 17.21 -2.22 -15.05
C LYS A 90 17.93 -3.50 -15.42
#